data_AF-A0A7X6ZFW2-F1
#
_entry.id   AF-A0A7X6ZFW2-F1
#
_cell.length_a   1.000
_cell.length_b   1.000
_cell.length_c   1.000
_cell.angle_alpha   90.00
_cell.angle_beta   90.00
_cell.angle_gamma   90.00
#
_symmetry.space_group_name_H-M   'P 1'
#
loop_
_entity.id
_entity.type
_entity.pdbx_description
1 polymer ?
#
loop_
_entity_poly.entity_id
_entity_poly.type
_entity_poly.pdbx_seq_one_letter_code
_entity_poly.pdbx_strand_id
1 'polypeptide(L)' 'KYGASVAQIAIAWAIYKGTTPLIGVTKVSHVEDAAKAAAIVLTADEMAEMEHLGEQTGVDTKGAWEHPMI' A
#
# COMPACT_ATOMS: atom_id res chain seq x y z
N LYS A 1 5.48 15.05 -3.36
CA LYS A 1 5.72 14.64 -4.76
C LYS A 1 4.44 14.47 -5.57
N TYR A 2 3.47 13.65 -5.11
CA TYR A 2 2.28 13.31 -5.91
C TYR A 2 1.00 14.09 -5.58
N GLY A 3 1.01 14.98 -4.59
CA GLY A 3 -0.23 15.65 -4.12
C GLY A 3 -1.27 14.66 -3.57
N ALA A 4 -0.81 13.49 -3.12
CA ALA A 4 -1.64 12.37 -2.70
C ALA A 4 -1.59 12.17 -1.17
N SER A 5 -2.64 11.59 -0.62
CA SER A 5 -2.70 11.19 0.79
C SER A 5 -1.86 9.94 1.04
N VAL A 6 -1.53 9.68 2.31
CA VAL A 6 -0.78 8.47 2.71
C VAL A 6 -1.51 7.20 2.29
N ALA A 7 -2.85 7.18 2.40
CA ALA A 7 -3.66 6.04 1.96
C ALA A 7 -3.55 5.80 0.45
N GLN A 8 -3.51 6.87 -0.35
CA GLN A 8 -3.34 6.74 -1.80
C GLN A 8 -1.97 6.19 -2.18
N ILE A 9 -0.91 6.60 -1.47
CA ILE A 9 0.43 6.03 -1.69
C ILE A 9 0.47 4.54 -1.33
N ALA A 10 -0.15 4.13 -0.23
CA ALA A 10 -0.24 2.72 0.15
C ALA A 10 -1.01 1.88 -0.89
N ILE A 11 -2.11 2.42 -1.43
CA ILE A 11 -2.87 1.75 -2.51
C ILE A 11 -2.02 1.62 -3.78
N ALA A 12 -1.35 2.70 -4.19
CA ALA A 12 -0.47 2.70 -5.37
C ALA A 12 0.68 1.68 -5.22
N TRP A 13 1.29 1.60 -4.03
CA TRP A 13 2.31 0.60 -3.71
C TRP A 13 1.77 -0.83 -3.87
N ALA A 14 0.59 -1.13 -3.31
CA ALA A 14 0.00 -2.46 -3.42
C ALA A 14 -0.28 -2.86 -4.87
N ILE A 15 -0.79 -1.91 -5.68
CA ILE A 15 -0.99 -2.12 -7.12
C ILE A 15 0.34 -2.39 -7.82
N TYR A 16 1.38 -1.62 -7.51
CA TYR A 16 2.71 -1.78 -8.12
C TYR A 16 3.37 -3.13 -7.77
N LYS A 17 3.09 -3.70 -6.60
CA LYS A 17 3.50 -5.07 -6.23
C LYS A 17 2.82 -6.17 -7.06
N GLY A 18 1.93 -5.81 -7.99
CA GLY A 18 1.19 -6.74 -8.83
C GLY A 18 -0.06 -7.31 -8.15
N THR A 19 -0.52 -6.69 -7.06
CA THR A 19 -1.74 -7.13 -6.37
C THR A 19 -2.95 -6.31 -6.82
N THR A 20 -4.15 -6.86 -6.64
CA THR A 20 -5.41 -6.12 -6.78
C THR A 20 -5.99 -5.90 -5.39
N PRO A 21 -5.75 -4.73 -4.77
CA PRO A 21 -6.14 -4.52 -3.38
C PRO A 21 -7.67 -4.39 -3.24
N LEU A 22 -8.24 -5.04 -2.23
CA LEU A 22 -9.65 -4.91 -1.88
C LEU A 22 -9.83 -3.73 -0.91
N ILE A 23 -10.23 -2.57 -1.44
CA ILE A 23 -10.34 -1.34 -0.66
C ILE A 23 -11.70 -1.25 0.04
N GLY A 24 -11.71 -1.31 1.38
CA GLY A 24 -12.90 -1.05 2.18
C GLY A 24 -13.28 0.44 2.13
N VAL A 25 -14.50 0.75 1.68
CA VAL A 25 -14.99 2.12 1.57
C VAL A 25 -16.28 2.32 2.38
N THR A 26 -16.38 3.45 3.07
CA THR A 26 -17.58 3.87 3.81
C THR A 26 -18.16 5.19 3.29
N LYS A 27 -17.44 5.86 2.38
CA LYS A 27 -17.79 7.14 1.76
C LYS A 27 -17.42 7.11 0.28
N VAL A 28 -18.17 7.85 -0.53
CA VAL A 28 -17.91 7.99 -1.98
C VAL A 28 -16.51 8.55 -2.25
N SER A 29 -16.05 9.51 -1.44
CA SER A 29 -14.72 10.09 -1.58
C SER A 29 -13.59 9.06 -1.51
N HIS A 30 -13.76 7.95 -0.78
CA HIS A 30 -12.73 6.90 -0.72
C HIS A 30 -12.59 6.15 -2.06
N VAL A 31 -13.69 6.03 -2.82
CA VAL A 31 -13.67 5.44 -4.17
C VAL A 31 -12.91 6.36 -5.12
N GLU A 32 -13.16 7.66 -5.04
CA GLU A 32 -12.43 8.67 -5.82
C GLU A 32 -10.94 8.67 -5.49
N ASP A 33 -10.60 8.54 -4.20
CA ASP A 33 -9.21 8.49 -3.77
C ASP A 33 -8.51 7.22 -4.25
N ALA A 34 -9.18 6.06 -4.23
CA ALA A 34 -8.65 4.82 -4.80
C ALA A 34 -8.44 4.92 -6.32
N ALA A 35 -9.36 5.57 -7.04
CA ALA A 35 -9.20 5.82 -8.47
C ALA A 35 -8.00 6.73 -8.77
N LYS A 36 -7.82 7.81 -7.99
CA LYS A 36 -6.65 8.69 -8.09
C LYS A 36 -5.36 7.94 -7.76
N ALA A 37 -5.38 7.08 -6.74
CA ALA A 37 -4.22 6.27 -6.35
C ALA A 37 -3.78 5.31 -7.46
N ALA A 38 -4.72 4.71 -8.19
CA ALA A 38 -4.42 3.82 -9.32
C ALA A 38 -3.71 4.53 -10.49
N ALA A 39 -3.79 5.87 -10.57
CA ALA A 39 -3.07 6.67 -11.56
C ALA A 39 -1.67 7.09 -11.10
N ILE A 40 -1.29 6.83 -9.84
CA ILE A 40 0.04 7.15 -9.32
C ILE A 40 1.03 6.07 -9.76
N VAL A 41 2.13 6.50 -10.37
CA VAL A 41 3.25 5.62 -10.75
C VAL A 41 4.41 5.90 -9.82
N LEU A 42 4.71 4.94 -8.93
CA LEU A 42 5.87 4.99 -8.05
C LEU A 42 7.13 4.54 -8.81
N THR A 43 8.27 5.16 -8.50
CA THR A 43 9.56 4.72 -9.05
C THR A 43 10.09 3.52 -8.28
N ALA A 44 11.01 2.76 -8.88
CA ALA A 44 11.67 1.64 -8.21
C ALA A 44 12.37 2.07 -6.91
N ASP A 45 13.00 3.25 -6.91
CA ASP A 45 13.67 3.79 -5.72
C ASP A 45 12.68 4.10 -4.59
N GLU A 46 11.51 4.67 -4.91
CA GLU A 46 10.49 4.97 -3.90
C GLU A 46 9.87 3.70 -3.32
N MET A 47 9.65 2.70 -4.17
CA MET A 47 9.21 1.38 -3.74
C MET A 47 10.21 0.76 -2.77
N ALA A 48 11.51 0.79 -3.13
CA ALA A 48 12.58 0.25 -2.29
C ALA A 48 12.72 1.01 -0.96
N GLU A 49 12.62 2.34 -0.98
CA GLU A 49 12.66 3.17 0.23
C GLU A 49 11.49 2.85 1.17
N MET A 50 10.26 2.76 0.64
CA MET A 50 9.09 2.41 1.43
C MET A 50 9.19 1.02 2.07
N GLU A 51 9.67 0.03 1.31
CA GLU A 51 9.85 -1.33 1.81
C GLU A 51 10.91 -1.39 2.90
N HIS A 52 12.05 -0.71 2.69
CA HIS A 52 13.10 -0.62 3.69
C HIS A 52 12.62 0.03 4.99
N LEU A 53 11.86 1.13 4.89
CA LEU A 53 11.26 1.78 6.05
C LEU A 53 10.23 0.87 6.73
N GLY A 54 9.44 0.12 5.95
CA GLY A 54 8.48 -0.87 6.45
C GLY A 54 9.15 -1.96 7.28
N GLU A 55 10.25 -2.53 6.79
CA GLU A 55 11.03 -3.55 7.51
C GLU A 55 11.61 -3.01 8.82
N GLN A 56 12.11 -1.77 8.82
CA GLN A 56 12.66 -1.12 10.01
C GLN A 56 11.63 -0.91 11.13
N THR A 57 10.33 -0.90 10.81
CA THR A 57 9.29 -0.77 11.84
C THR A 57 9.21 -1.96 12.79
N GLY A 58 9.71 -3.14 12.37
CA GLY A 58 9.64 -4.37 13.16
C GLY A 58 8.20 -4.84 13.47
N VAL A 59 7.20 -4.34 12.74
CA VAL A 59 5.80 -4.72 12.92
C VAL A 59 5.58 -6.13 12.39
N ASP A 60 5.26 -7.06 13.29
CA ASP A 60 4.75 -8.37 12.90
C ASP A 60 3.26 -8.25 12.56
N THR A 61 2.94 -8.52 11.29
CA THR A 61 1.56 -8.49 10.79
C THR A 61 0.89 -9.85 10.85
N LYS A 62 1.63 -10.90 11.27
CA LYS A 62 1.10 -12.26 11.34
C LYS A 62 0.12 -12.41 12.48
N GLY A 63 -0.96 -13.15 12.22
CA GLY A 63 -1.85 -13.59 13.28
C GLY A 63 -1.13 -14.52 14.25
N ALA A 64 -1.48 -14.51 15.54
CA ALA A 64 -0.93 -15.44 16.53
C ALA A 64 -1.17 -16.93 16.18
N TRP A 65 -2.10 -17.19 15.25
CA TRP A 65 -2.47 -18.50 14.73
C TRP A 65 -1.74 -18.87 13.44
N GLU A 66 -0.94 -17.97 12.85
CA GLU A 66 -0.22 -18.22 11.60
C GLU A 66 1.07 -18.99 11.88
N HIS A 67 1.19 -20.19 11.33
CA HIS A 67 2.44 -20.93 11.34
C HIS A 67 3.42 -20.34 10.32
N PRO A 68 4.74 -20.40 10.56
CA PRO A 68 5.73 -20.03 9.56
C PRO A 68 5.46 -20.82 8.28
N MET A 69 5.30 -20.13 7.16
CA MET A 69 5.23 -20.80 5.86
C MET A 69 6.59 -21.46 5.60
N ILE A 70 6.56 -22.78 5.41
CA ILE A 70 7.70 -23.65 5.05
C ILE A 70 8.23 -23.35 3.65
#